data_AF-A0AB39HAP5-F1
#
_entry.id   AF-A0AB39HAP5-F1
#
_cell.length_a   1.000
_cell.length_b   1.000
_cell.length_c   1.000
_cell.angle_alpha   90.00
_cell.angle_beta   90.00
_cell.angle_gamma   90.00
#
_symmetry.space_group_name_H-M   'P 1'
#
loop_
_entity.id
_entity.type
_entity.pdbx_description
1 polymer ?
#
loop_
_entity_poly.entity_id
_entity_poly.type
_entity_poly.pdbx_seq_one_letter_code
_entity_poly.pdbx_strand_id
1 'polypeptide(L)'
;MLAQNFRNLMELVERETVSDSFGGPQLQGKAPSYRVSVLTKWLIENYPTESCSTSTLLTNLSQRTNDAEFSYIVESCIRFAFLIELTNLGITSTKMKTRWLEGSIIKTMPGSYQNYRGPFSPGNDERASSFDDCLAVFNRSLELVINSRPHLEVFKNLRYPGCRAVPYEGVLTYSNVLLNPVHVHQNICLTNLNDICWLIQARPIIRAALTSKNRNKINTKCYKTDRSQTGEVQTNRAKRWECIAMDFQHATIEECWSVERKLLSDLAHFTNFSQETKLRLINEGLFGAQHITKCPITLEPLDFIQFQQDAEHGESCFQVGHMNPLKAGGRHVGPNIAWISADGNRIQGDLDLDATRALIRGIAERMNELTL
;
A
#
# COMPACT_ATOMS: atom_id res chain seq x y z
N MET A 1 -31.29 -11.41 -10.04
CA MET A 1 -31.56 -11.37 -8.58
C MET A 1 -30.25 -11.42 -7.79
N LEU A 2 -29.23 -12.09 -8.35
CA LEU A 2 -27.89 -12.25 -7.79
C LEU A 2 -27.25 -10.93 -7.29
N ALA A 3 -27.23 -9.89 -8.13
CA ALA A 3 -26.57 -8.61 -7.79
C ALA A 3 -27.18 -7.95 -6.54
N GLN A 4 -28.52 -7.92 -6.44
CA GLN A 4 -29.20 -7.34 -5.27
C GLN A 4 -28.95 -8.17 -4.00
N ASN A 5 -28.95 -9.50 -4.11
CA ASN A 5 -28.62 -10.37 -2.97
C ASN A 5 -27.17 -10.17 -2.51
N PHE A 6 -26.24 -9.99 -3.45
CA PHE A 6 -24.84 -9.72 -3.14
C PHE A 6 -24.65 -8.37 -2.48
N ARG A 7 -25.36 -7.33 -2.96
CA ARG A 7 -25.42 -6.02 -2.32
C ARG A 7 -25.89 -6.14 -0.87
N ASN A 8 -27.03 -6.79 -0.65
CA ASN A 8 -27.61 -6.97 0.69
C ASN A 8 -26.63 -7.70 1.63
N LEU A 9 -25.92 -8.72 1.15
CA LEU A 9 -24.89 -9.41 1.91
C LEU A 9 -23.73 -8.48 2.29
N MET A 10 -23.22 -7.67 1.36
CA MET A 10 -22.12 -6.74 1.68
C MET A 10 -22.53 -5.67 2.69
N GLU A 11 -23.74 -5.14 2.56
CA GLU A 11 -24.28 -4.17 3.51
C GLU A 11 -24.46 -4.79 4.90
N LEU A 12 -24.90 -6.06 4.99
CA LEU A 12 -24.98 -6.81 6.24
C LEU A 12 -23.60 -6.99 6.86
N VAL A 13 -22.63 -7.49 6.11
CA VAL A 13 -21.26 -7.74 6.60
C VAL A 13 -20.59 -6.44 7.07
N GLU A 14 -20.82 -5.32 6.37
CA GLU A 14 -20.35 -4.01 6.85
C GLU A 14 -20.97 -3.66 8.20
N ARG A 15 -22.31 -3.66 8.32
CA ARG A 15 -23.01 -3.30 9.56
C ARG A 15 -22.57 -4.14 10.76
N GLU A 16 -22.26 -5.42 10.54
CA GLU A 16 -21.80 -6.34 11.57
C GLU A 16 -20.34 -6.17 11.97
N THR A 17 -19.53 -5.40 11.23
CA THR A 17 -18.07 -5.33 11.43
C THR A 17 -17.53 -3.92 11.69
N VAL A 18 -18.21 -2.87 11.23
CA VAL A 18 -17.71 -1.48 11.36
C VAL A 18 -18.07 -0.82 12.68
N SER A 19 -19.14 -1.25 13.39
CA SER A 19 -19.63 -0.57 14.60
C SER A 19 -19.88 0.93 14.33
N ASP A 20 -19.58 1.76 15.32
CA ASP A 20 -19.59 3.22 15.33
C ASP A 20 -18.41 3.86 14.59
N SER A 21 -17.53 3.09 13.94
CA SER A 21 -16.30 3.60 13.30
C SER A 21 -16.56 4.69 12.27
N PHE A 22 -17.76 4.70 11.67
CA PHE A 22 -18.20 5.67 10.66
C PHE A 22 -19.53 6.36 11.02
N GLY A 23 -19.81 6.53 12.32
CA GLY A 23 -20.97 7.28 12.81
C GLY A 23 -22.28 6.48 12.88
N GLY A 24 -22.20 5.16 12.69
CA GLY A 24 -23.31 4.23 12.93
C GLY A 24 -23.48 3.85 14.40
N PRO A 25 -24.42 2.95 14.73
CA PRO A 25 -24.62 2.46 16.08
C PRO A 25 -23.42 1.61 16.54
N GLN A 26 -23.09 1.72 17.83
CA GLN A 26 -22.05 0.91 18.45
C GLN A 26 -22.53 -0.55 18.62
N LEU A 27 -21.71 -1.51 18.22
CA LEU A 27 -21.99 -2.93 18.44
C LEU A 27 -21.75 -3.32 19.90
N GLN A 28 -22.49 -4.32 20.39
CA GLN A 28 -22.21 -4.91 21.70
C GLN A 28 -20.92 -5.74 21.62
N GLY A 29 -19.92 -5.36 22.42
CA GLY A 29 -18.63 -6.05 22.49
C GLY A 29 -17.65 -5.63 21.38
N LYS A 30 -16.60 -6.43 21.18
CA LYS A 30 -15.56 -6.14 20.19
C LYS A 30 -16.07 -6.46 18.78
N ALA A 31 -16.14 -5.44 17.93
CA ALA A 31 -16.53 -5.63 16.53
C ALA A 31 -15.63 -6.67 15.82
N PRO A 32 -16.21 -7.65 15.10
CA PRO A 32 -15.45 -8.64 14.36
C PRO A 32 -14.65 -8.01 13.21
N SER A 33 -13.67 -8.77 12.69
CA SER A 33 -12.93 -8.34 11.50
C SER A 33 -13.74 -8.61 10.24
N TYR A 34 -13.74 -7.66 9.30
CA TYR A 34 -14.36 -7.82 8.00
C TYR A 34 -13.66 -8.95 7.22
N ARG A 35 -14.42 -9.95 6.76
CA ARG A 35 -13.89 -11.13 6.04
C ARG A 35 -14.39 -11.15 4.60
N VAL A 36 -13.53 -10.77 3.65
CA VAL A 36 -13.83 -10.81 2.21
C VAL A 36 -14.12 -12.22 1.71
N SER A 37 -13.57 -13.24 2.37
CA SER A 37 -13.82 -14.64 2.05
C SER A 37 -15.28 -15.06 2.21
N VAL A 38 -16.05 -14.40 3.09
CA VAL A 38 -17.51 -14.63 3.22
C VAL A 38 -18.22 -14.23 1.92
N LEU A 39 -17.89 -13.05 1.38
CA LEU A 39 -18.44 -12.56 0.12
C LEU A 39 -18.02 -13.45 -1.05
N THR A 40 -16.77 -13.87 -1.07
CA THR A 40 -16.23 -14.70 -2.15
C THR A 40 -16.87 -16.07 -2.15
N LYS A 41 -16.98 -16.73 -1.00
CA LYS A 41 -17.66 -18.02 -0.88
C LYS A 41 -19.09 -17.93 -1.38
N TRP A 42 -19.85 -16.93 -0.91
CA TRP A 42 -21.22 -16.72 -1.36
C TRP A 42 -21.29 -16.51 -2.88
N LEU A 43 -20.43 -15.65 -3.44
CA LEU A 43 -20.43 -15.39 -4.87
C LEU A 43 -20.12 -16.66 -5.66
N ILE A 44 -19.11 -17.44 -5.26
CA ILE A 44 -18.71 -18.70 -5.90
C ILE A 44 -19.85 -19.73 -5.90
N GLU A 45 -20.61 -19.83 -4.82
CA GLU A 45 -21.74 -20.75 -4.69
C GLU A 45 -22.95 -20.33 -5.54
N ASN A 46 -23.13 -19.02 -5.79
CA ASN A 46 -24.35 -18.48 -6.39
C ASN A 46 -24.17 -17.99 -7.84
N TYR A 47 -22.96 -17.66 -8.30
CA TYR A 47 -22.76 -17.15 -9.67
C TYR A 47 -23.15 -18.11 -10.80
N PRO A 48 -23.06 -19.46 -10.68
CA PRO A 48 -23.43 -20.34 -11.80
C PRO A 48 -24.94 -20.36 -12.08
N THR A 49 -25.76 -19.80 -11.19
CA THR A 49 -27.22 -19.96 -11.21
C THR A 49 -27.97 -18.95 -12.09
N GLU A 50 -27.34 -17.82 -12.44
CA GLU A 50 -27.92 -16.80 -13.32
C GLU A 50 -26.99 -16.55 -14.52
N SER A 51 -27.54 -16.58 -15.73
CA SER A 51 -26.79 -16.19 -16.93
C SER A 51 -26.67 -14.66 -16.98
N CYS A 52 -25.49 -14.14 -16.65
CA CYS A 52 -25.16 -12.72 -16.76
C CYS A 52 -23.67 -12.53 -17.14
N SER A 53 -23.27 -11.28 -17.41
CA SER A 53 -21.89 -10.93 -17.75
C SER A 53 -20.91 -11.35 -16.66
N THR A 54 -21.25 -11.11 -15.39
CA THR A 54 -20.43 -11.50 -14.24
C THR A 54 -20.22 -13.02 -14.19
N SER A 55 -21.27 -13.81 -14.38
CA SER A 55 -21.18 -15.27 -14.35
C SER A 55 -20.29 -15.79 -15.48
N THR A 56 -20.41 -15.21 -16.68
CA THR A 56 -19.57 -15.56 -17.84
C THR A 56 -18.10 -15.27 -17.55
N LEU A 57 -17.78 -14.10 -16.97
CA LEU A 57 -16.42 -13.73 -16.61
C LEU A 57 -15.83 -14.66 -15.54
N LEU A 58 -16.62 -15.02 -14.51
CA LEU A 58 -16.19 -15.94 -13.47
C LEU A 58 -15.94 -17.36 -14.01
N THR A 59 -16.81 -17.85 -14.89
CA THR A 59 -16.58 -19.14 -15.59
C THR A 59 -15.33 -19.10 -16.46
N ASN A 60 -15.09 -18.01 -17.19
CA ASN A 60 -13.88 -17.85 -18.00
C ASN A 60 -12.61 -17.81 -17.14
N LEU A 61 -12.67 -17.18 -15.96
CA LEU A 61 -11.56 -17.16 -15.03
C LEU A 61 -11.30 -18.56 -14.45
N SER A 62 -12.33 -19.26 -14.00
CA SER A 62 -12.19 -20.60 -13.39
C SER A 62 -11.60 -21.63 -14.35
N GLN A 63 -11.87 -21.51 -15.65
CA GLN A 63 -11.24 -22.36 -16.68
C GLN A 63 -9.72 -22.12 -16.85
N ARG A 64 -9.18 -21.02 -16.32
CA ARG A 64 -7.77 -20.60 -16.48
C ARG A 64 -6.94 -20.67 -15.19
N THR A 65 -7.58 -21.09 -14.09
CA THR A 65 -7.01 -21.07 -12.74
C THR A 65 -7.43 -22.30 -11.95
N ASN A 66 -6.64 -22.74 -10.99
CA ASN A 66 -7.14 -23.69 -9.98
C ASN A 66 -8.01 -22.98 -8.92
N ASP A 67 -8.71 -23.73 -8.07
CA ASP A 67 -9.64 -23.19 -7.07
C ASP A 67 -9.01 -22.16 -6.12
N ALA A 68 -7.75 -22.37 -5.73
CA ALA A 68 -7.04 -21.47 -4.82
C ALA A 68 -6.65 -20.16 -5.51
N GLU A 69 -6.20 -20.23 -6.77
CA GLU A 69 -5.94 -19.07 -7.62
C GLU A 69 -7.23 -18.30 -7.90
N PHE A 70 -8.29 -19.00 -8.31
CA PHE A 70 -9.61 -18.44 -8.56
C PHE A 70 -10.12 -17.66 -7.35
N SER A 71 -10.11 -18.30 -6.18
CA SER A 71 -10.58 -17.69 -4.93
C SER A 71 -9.79 -16.43 -4.58
N TYR A 72 -8.45 -16.45 -4.71
CA TYR A 72 -7.61 -15.29 -4.41
C TYR A 72 -7.85 -14.12 -5.37
N ILE A 73 -7.99 -14.40 -6.66
CA ILE A 73 -8.24 -13.39 -7.69
C ILE A 73 -9.61 -12.75 -7.48
N VAL A 74 -10.65 -13.57 -7.23
CA VAL A 74 -12.00 -13.09 -6.95
C VAL A 74 -12.04 -12.28 -5.66
N GLU A 75 -11.42 -12.74 -4.56
CA GLU A 75 -11.29 -11.98 -3.32
C GLU A 75 -10.63 -10.61 -3.55
N SER A 76 -9.55 -10.58 -4.32
CA SER A 76 -8.82 -9.35 -4.61
C SER A 76 -9.63 -8.39 -5.49
N CYS A 77 -10.35 -8.91 -6.49
CA CYS A 77 -11.26 -8.11 -7.32
C CYS A 77 -12.45 -7.58 -6.52
N ILE A 78 -13.04 -8.39 -5.61
CA ILE A 78 -14.09 -7.92 -4.70
C ILE A 78 -13.56 -6.81 -3.81
N ARG A 79 -12.36 -6.99 -3.22
CA ARG A 79 -11.73 -6.00 -2.36
C ARG A 79 -11.46 -4.68 -3.08
N PHE A 80 -11.05 -4.74 -4.34
CA PHE A 80 -10.78 -3.55 -5.14
C PHE A 80 -12.07 -2.83 -5.53
N ALA A 81 -13.05 -3.58 -6.05
CA ALA A 81 -14.27 -3.05 -6.64
C ALA A 81 -15.29 -2.56 -5.61
N PHE A 82 -15.58 -3.35 -4.58
CA PHE A 82 -16.70 -3.02 -3.70
C PHE A 82 -16.29 -2.34 -2.41
N LEU A 83 -15.04 -2.54 -1.99
CA LEU A 83 -14.57 -2.19 -0.66
C LEU A 83 -13.47 -1.13 -0.68
N ILE A 84 -13.41 -0.36 0.40
CA ILE A 84 -12.36 0.59 0.72
C ILE A 84 -12.03 0.50 2.20
N GLU A 85 -10.78 0.71 2.58
CA GLU A 85 -10.36 0.71 3.98
C GLU A 85 -10.05 2.14 4.42
N LEU A 86 -10.96 2.68 5.23
CA LEU A 86 -10.94 4.07 5.67
C LEU A 86 -10.51 4.16 7.14
N THR A 87 -9.86 5.25 7.50
CA THR A 87 -9.54 5.58 8.89
C THR A 87 -10.83 5.87 9.65
N ASN A 88 -10.99 5.27 10.84
CA ASN A 88 -12.15 5.49 11.69
C ASN A 88 -12.17 6.94 12.24
N LEU A 89 -13.33 7.34 12.77
CA LEU A 89 -13.55 8.71 13.28
C LEU A 89 -12.64 9.10 14.45
N GLY A 90 -12.12 8.14 15.21
CA GLY A 90 -11.14 8.39 16.27
C GLY A 90 -9.69 8.41 15.80
N ILE A 91 -9.41 8.15 14.51
CA ILE A 91 -8.07 8.06 13.92
C ILE A 91 -7.19 7.02 14.66
N THR A 92 -7.81 5.97 15.21
CA THR A 92 -7.15 4.92 16.01
C THR A 92 -6.92 3.63 15.23
N SER A 93 -7.70 3.40 14.17
CA SER A 93 -7.53 2.25 13.28
C SER A 93 -8.15 2.50 11.90
N THR A 94 -7.92 1.59 10.97
CA THR A 94 -8.65 1.52 9.71
C THR A 94 -9.72 0.42 9.74
N LYS A 95 -10.80 0.63 8.96
CA LYS A 95 -11.92 -0.29 8.84
C LYS A 95 -12.37 -0.40 7.39
N MET A 96 -12.72 -1.60 6.97
CA MET A 96 -13.26 -1.85 5.64
C MET A 96 -14.72 -1.42 5.58
N LYS A 97 -15.09 -0.77 4.48
CA LYS A 97 -16.41 -0.24 4.18
C LYS A 97 -16.74 -0.51 2.73
N THR A 98 -18.01 -0.70 2.41
CA THR A 98 -18.51 -0.61 1.03
C THR A 98 -18.43 0.82 0.52
N ARG A 99 -18.36 0.99 -0.80
CA ARG A 99 -18.19 2.32 -1.41
C ARG A 99 -19.46 3.17 -1.49
N TRP A 100 -20.63 2.58 -1.27
CA TRP A 100 -21.93 3.25 -1.45
C TRP A 100 -22.69 3.50 -0.16
N LEU A 101 -22.49 2.68 0.89
CA LEU A 101 -23.18 2.93 2.15
C LEU A 101 -22.70 4.25 2.74
N GLU A 102 -23.64 5.11 3.11
CA GLU A 102 -23.29 6.39 3.71
C GLU A 102 -22.59 6.18 5.06
N GLY A 103 -21.72 7.11 5.43
CA GLY A 103 -21.07 7.13 6.74
C GLY A 103 -20.31 8.42 6.95
N SER A 104 -20.00 8.74 8.19
CA SER A 104 -19.17 9.89 8.53
C SER A 104 -17.71 9.46 8.61
N ILE A 105 -16.82 10.17 7.92
CA ILE A 105 -15.39 9.87 7.84
C ILE A 105 -14.55 11.10 8.17
N ILE A 106 -13.27 10.86 8.45
CA ILE A 106 -12.26 11.91 8.48
C ILE A 106 -11.77 12.15 7.05
N LYS A 107 -11.79 13.41 6.64
CA LYS A 107 -11.35 13.92 5.35
C LYS A 107 -10.18 14.88 5.54
N THR A 108 -9.45 15.11 4.46
CA THR A 108 -8.31 16.04 4.40
C THR A 108 -8.77 17.31 3.69
N MET A 109 -8.60 18.48 4.32
CA MET A 109 -8.90 19.78 3.72
C MET A 109 -7.91 20.04 2.57
N PRO A 110 -8.39 20.41 1.37
CA PRO A 110 -7.52 20.81 0.28
C PRO A 110 -6.63 22.00 0.69
N GLY A 111 -5.34 21.94 0.36
CA GLY A 111 -4.38 23.03 0.59
C GLY A 111 -3.79 23.14 1.99
N SER A 112 -4.53 22.79 3.06
CA SER A 112 -4.01 22.83 4.44
C SER A 112 -3.69 21.45 5.03
N TYR A 113 -4.22 20.38 4.44
CA TYR A 113 -4.18 19.02 4.94
C TYR A 113 -4.85 18.78 6.31
N GLN A 114 -5.51 19.80 6.86
CA GLN A 114 -6.19 19.70 8.15
C GLN A 114 -7.31 18.68 8.07
N ASN A 115 -7.48 17.89 9.12
CA ASN A 115 -8.57 16.93 9.17
C ASN A 115 -9.91 17.59 9.47
N TYR A 116 -10.96 17.16 8.77
CA TYR A 116 -12.33 17.53 9.09
C TYR A 116 -13.26 16.31 8.96
N ARG A 117 -14.40 16.35 9.65
CA ARG A 117 -15.43 15.32 9.53
C ARG A 117 -16.34 15.65 8.35
N GLY A 118 -16.58 14.69 7.47
CA GLY A 118 -17.50 14.84 6.34
C GLY A 118 -18.21 13.54 5.96
N PRO A 119 -19.23 13.60 5.09
CA PRO A 119 -19.91 12.41 4.60
C PRO A 119 -19.08 11.65 3.58
N PHE A 120 -19.13 10.32 3.66
CA PHE A 120 -18.68 9.38 2.63
C PHE A 120 -19.90 8.90 1.86
N SER A 121 -20.16 9.53 0.72
CA SER A 121 -21.24 9.16 -0.20
C SER A 121 -20.90 9.69 -1.61
N PRO A 122 -21.47 9.09 -2.68
CA PRO A 122 -21.30 9.61 -4.03
C PRO A 122 -21.65 11.10 -4.12
N GLY A 123 -20.79 11.89 -4.76
CA GLY A 123 -20.90 13.36 -4.84
C GLY A 123 -20.31 14.12 -3.66
N ASN A 124 -20.00 13.45 -2.54
CA ASN A 124 -19.37 14.06 -1.37
C ASN A 124 -17.92 13.62 -1.13
N ASP A 125 -17.55 12.41 -1.55
CA ASP A 125 -16.17 11.89 -1.52
C ASP A 125 -15.88 11.21 -2.86
N GLU A 126 -14.78 11.57 -3.53
CA GLU A 126 -14.46 11.07 -4.86
C GLU A 126 -14.20 9.56 -4.89
N ARG A 127 -13.88 8.95 -3.75
CA ARG A 127 -13.62 7.50 -3.61
C ARG A 127 -14.90 6.70 -3.39
N ALA A 128 -16.00 7.37 -3.02
CA ALA A 128 -17.31 6.76 -2.92
C ALA A 128 -17.88 6.52 -4.32
N SER A 129 -18.72 5.50 -4.45
CA SER A 129 -19.30 5.09 -5.73
C SER A 129 -20.61 4.36 -5.51
N SER A 130 -21.44 4.24 -6.55
CA SER A 130 -22.69 3.48 -6.45
C SER A 130 -22.42 1.97 -6.48
N PHE A 131 -23.36 1.15 -6.02
CA PHE A 131 -23.22 -0.30 -6.14
C PHE A 131 -23.10 -0.75 -7.61
N ASP A 132 -23.88 -0.14 -8.51
CA ASP A 132 -23.88 -0.48 -9.93
C ASP A 132 -22.54 -0.13 -10.60
N ASP A 133 -21.95 1.01 -10.24
CA ASP A 133 -20.60 1.38 -10.68
C ASP A 133 -19.55 0.41 -10.12
N CYS A 134 -19.66 0.02 -8.86
CA CYS A 134 -18.76 -0.98 -8.26
C CYS A 134 -18.88 -2.34 -8.95
N LEU A 135 -20.10 -2.76 -9.32
CA LEU A 135 -20.32 -3.99 -10.10
C LEU A 135 -19.72 -3.89 -11.51
N ALA A 136 -19.85 -2.73 -12.15
CA ALA A 136 -19.21 -2.47 -13.44
C ALA A 136 -17.67 -2.50 -13.30
N VAL A 137 -17.11 -1.92 -12.24
CA VAL A 137 -15.67 -2.01 -11.92
C VAL A 137 -15.24 -3.45 -11.69
N PHE A 138 -16.03 -4.26 -10.99
CA PHE A 138 -15.74 -5.68 -10.76
C PHE A 138 -15.67 -6.45 -12.08
N ASN A 139 -16.67 -6.29 -12.94
CA ASN A 139 -16.70 -6.93 -14.25
C ASN A 139 -15.53 -6.48 -15.13
N ARG A 140 -15.23 -5.18 -15.14
CA ARG A 140 -14.08 -4.64 -15.87
C ARG A 140 -12.74 -5.19 -15.34
N SER A 141 -12.61 -5.33 -14.03
CA SER A 141 -11.42 -5.87 -13.38
C SER A 141 -11.18 -7.33 -13.80
N LEU A 142 -12.23 -8.16 -13.77
CA LEU A 142 -12.15 -9.55 -14.23
C LEU A 142 -11.78 -9.61 -15.72
N GLU A 143 -12.45 -8.82 -16.56
CA GLU A 143 -12.18 -8.76 -18.00
C GLU A 143 -10.70 -8.41 -18.29
N LEU A 144 -10.19 -7.35 -17.66
CA LEU A 144 -8.79 -6.92 -17.82
C LEU A 144 -7.80 -8.03 -17.44
N VAL A 145 -8.03 -8.68 -16.30
CA VAL A 145 -7.15 -9.75 -15.79
C VAL A 145 -7.20 -10.98 -16.71
N ILE A 146 -8.40 -11.42 -17.11
CA ILE A 146 -8.59 -12.59 -17.99
C ILE A 146 -7.91 -12.38 -19.34
N ASN A 147 -8.00 -11.16 -19.89
CA ASN A 147 -7.46 -10.82 -21.20
C ASN A 147 -5.95 -10.52 -21.19
N SER A 148 -5.32 -10.49 -20.03
CA SER A 148 -3.89 -10.20 -19.91
C SER A 148 -3.14 -11.32 -19.21
N ARG A 149 -2.60 -12.26 -20.01
CA ARG A 149 -1.83 -13.41 -19.51
C ARG A 149 -0.71 -13.00 -18.52
N PRO A 150 0.12 -11.97 -18.76
CA PRO A 150 1.16 -11.59 -17.80
C PRO A 150 0.60 -11.19 -16.42
N HIS A 151 -0.51 -10.45 -16.42
CA HIS A 151 -1.15 -9.96 -15.19
C HIS A 151 -1.86 -11.08 -14.43
N LEU A 152 -2.50 -12.01 -15.15
CA LEU A 152 -3.08 -13.21 -14.57
C LEU A 152 -2.02 -14.05 -13.85
N GLU A 153 -0.84 -14.24 -14.46
CA GLU A 153 0.26 -14.98 -13.83
C GLU A 153 0.81 -14.26 -12.59
N VAL A 154 0.92 -12.94 -12.61
CA VAL A 154 1.27 -12.14 -11.41
C VAL A 154 0.24 -12.37 -10.31
N PHE A 155 -1.06 -12.32 -10.62
CA PHE A 155 -2.12 -12.59 -9.65
C PHE A 155 -2.03 -13.99 -9.03
N LYS A 156 -1.76 -15.02 -9.84
CA LYS A 156 -1.54 -16.40 -9.36
C LYS A 156 -0.38 -16.46 -8.37
N ASN A 157 0.71 -15.74 -8.64
CA ASN A 157 1.86 -15.67 -7.74
C ASN A 157 1.55 -14.93 -6.44
N LEU A 158 0.77 -13.84 -6.48
CA LEU A 158 0.41 -13.06 -5.28
C LEU A 158 -0.46 -13.84 -4.28
N ARG A 159 -1.05 -14.98 -4.69
CA ARG A 159 -1.75 -15.89 -3.77
C ARG A 159 -0.83 -16.45 -2.68
N TYR A 160 0.47 -16.54 -2.92
CA TYR A 160 1.45 -17.05 -1.96
C TYR A 160 1.86 -15.95 -0.99
N PRO A 161 1.76 -16.15 0.34
CA PRO A 161 2.11 -15.12 1.34
C PRO A 161 3.54 -14.59 1.21
N GLY A 162 4.49 -15.40 0.74
CA GLY A 162 5.89 -14.98 0.51
C GLY A 162 6.05 -14.01 -0.67
N CYS A 163 5.12 -14.04 -1.63
CA CYS A 163 5.16 -13.24 -2.85
C CYS A 163 4.37 -11.94 -2.74
N ARG A 164 3.59 -11.72 -1.66
CA ARG A 164 2.82 -10.49 -1.41
C ARG A 164 3.26 -9.76 -0.13
N ALA A 165 3.10 -8.45 -0.09
CA ALA A 165 3.38 -7.59 1.05
C ALA A 165 2.13 -7.24 1.87
N VAL A 166 0.97 -7.15 1.22
CA VAL A 166 -0.29 -6.76 1.86
C VAL A 166 -1.42 -7.73 1.50
N PRO A 167 -2.45 -7.88 2.35
CA PRO A 167 -3.64 -8.63 1.99
C PRO A 167 -4.30 -8.06 0.74
N TYR A 168 -4.72 -8.94 -0.16
CA TYR A 168 -5.41 -8.60 -1.42
C TYR A 168 -4.57 -7.72 -2.35
N GLU A 169 -3.24 -7.81 -2.28
CA GLU A 169 -2.37 -7.21 -3.28
C GLU A 169 -2.72 -7.77 -4.67
N GLY A 170 -2.83 -6.88 -5.65
CA GLY A 170 -3.28 -7.19 -6.99
C GLY A 170 -2.72 -6.23 -8.01
N VAL A 171 -3.14 -6.40 -9.26
CA VAL A 171 -2.59 -5.69 -10.44
C VAL A 171 -3.59 -4.70 -11.05
N LEU A 172 -4.55 -4.24 -10.24
CA LEU A 172 -5.58 -3.29 -10.62
C LEU A 172 -5.25 -1.92 -10.03
N THR A 173 -5.42 -0.88 -10.83
CA THR A 173 -5.18 0.51 -10.44
C THR A 173 -6.11 1.45 -11.20
N TYR A 174 -5.97 2.75 -10.96
CA TYR A 174 -6.70 3.80 -11.66
C TYR A 174 -5.83 4.43 -12.74
N SER A 175 -6.43 4.70 -13.91
CA SER A 175 -5.76 5.41 -15.01
C SER A 175 -5.51 6.88 -14.65
N ASN A 176 -6.43 7.48 -13.88
CA ASN A 176 -6.30 8.81 -13.34
C ASN A 176 -6.89 8.88 -11.93
N VAL A 177 -6.02 9.02 -10.92
CA VAL A 177 -6.41 9.11 -9.50
C VAL A 177 -7.10 10.43 -9.12
N LEU A 178 -7.07 11.44 -9.99
CA LEU A 178 -7.67 12.75 -9.77
C LEU A 178 -9.09 12.88 -10.33
N LEU A 179 -9.64 11.83 -10.97
CA LEU A 179 -11.04 11.86 -11.42
C LEU A 179 -12.00 11.89 -10.23
N ASN A 180 -13.14 12.54 -10.41
CA ASN A 180 -14.22 12.58 -9.44
C ASN A 180 -15.56 12.22 -10.13
N PRO A 181 -16.15 11.05 -9.85
CA PRO A 181 -15.62 10.00 -8.97
C PRO A 181 -14.38 9.30 -9.55
N VAL A 182 -13.46 8.86 -8.69
CA VAL A 182 -12.27 8.08 -9.11
C VAL A 182 -12.65 6.64 -9.42
N HIS A 183 -13.66 6.11 -8.71
CA HIS A 183 -14.01 4.70 -8.72
C HIS A 183 -15.15 4.39 -9.70
N VAL A 184 -14.83 4.39 -10.99
CA VAL A 184 -15.72 4.05 -12.11
C VAL A 184 -15.02 3.14 -13.11
N HIS A 185 -15.78 2.30 -13.82
CA HIS A 185 -15.20 1.23 -14.63
C HIS A 185 -14.29 1.74 -15.77
N GLN A 186 -14.56 2.91 -16.34
CA GLN A 186 -13.73 3.50 -17.39
C GLN A 186 -12.35 3.95 -16.88
N ASN A 187 -12.22 4.17 -15.57
CA ASN A 187 -10.97 4.61 -14.96
C ASN A 187 -10.11 3.43 -14.47
N ILE A 188 -10.55 2.18 -14.62
CA ILE A 188 -9.80 1.02 -14.14
C ILE A 188 -8.84 0.51 -15.21
N CYS A 189 -7.58 0.33 -14.84
CA CYS A 189 -6.55 -0.25 -15.70
C CYS A 189 -5.69 -1.26 -14.95
N LEU A 190 -4.85 -1.94 -15.72
CA LEU A 190 -3.82 -2.83 -15.19
C LEU A 190 -2.55 -2.04 -14.87
N THR A 191 -1.89 -2.41 -13.78
CA THR A 191 -0.62 -1.82 -13.34
C THR A 191 0.54 -2.15 -14.28
N ASN A 192 1.59 -1.33 -14.33
CA ASN A 192 2.88 -1.74 -14.87
C ASN A 192 3.48 -2.90 -14.06
N LEU A 193 4.01 -3.91 -14.75
CA LEU A 193 4.47 -5.14 -14.11
C LEU A 193 5.95 -5.13 -13.67
N ASN A 194 6.73 -4.09 -14.00
CA ASN A 194 8.18 -4.09 -13.83
C ASN A 194 8.61 -4.34 -12.37
N ASP A 195 8.04 -3.58 -11.43
CA ASP A 195 8.43 -3.70 -10.02
C ASP A 195 7.80 -4.93 -9.37
N ILE A 196 6.54 -5.27 -9.66
CA ILE A 196 5.87 -6.41 -9.04
C ILE A 196 6.44 -7.76 -9.50
N CYS A 197 6.82 -7.90 -10.78
CA CYS A 197 7.50 -9.10 -11.26
C CYS A 197 8.84 -9.30 -10.55
N TRP A 198 9.60 -8.23 -10.36
CA TRP A 198 10.83 -8.27 -9.58
C TRP A 198 10.55 -8.65 -8.12
N LEU A 199 9.55 -8.04 -7.49
CA LEU A 199 9.19 -8.27 -6.09
C LEU A 199 8.71 -9.70 -5.82
N ILE A 200 7.94 -10.31 -6.72
CA ILE A 200 7.47 -11.70 -6.57
C ILE A 200 8.65 -12.67 -6.46
N GLN A 201 9.73 -12.42 -7.21
CA GLN A 201 10.93 -13.26 -7.18
C GLN A 201 11.84 -12.91 -6.00
N ALA A 202 12.03 -11.61 -5.72
CA ALA A 202 12.95 -11.15 -4.69
C ALA A 202 12.42 -11.32 -3.25
N ARG A 203 11.11 -11.14 -3.02
CA ARG A 203 10.51 -11.20 -1.67
C ARG A 203 10.79 -12.55 -0.97
N PRO A 204 10.57 -13.74 -1.57
CA PRO A 204 10.86 -15.02 -0.93
C PRO A 204 12.32 -15.19 -0.52
N ILE A 205 13.26 -14.57 -1.24
CA ILE A 205 14.69 -14.68 -0.99
C ILE A 205 15.12 -13.69 0.10
N ILE A 206 14.85 -12.40 -0.09
CA ILE A 206 15.33 -11.34 0.81
C ILE A 206 14.60 -11.41 2.16
N ARG A 207 13.28 -11.63 2.17
CA ARG A 207 12.50 -11.65 3.42
C ARG A 207 12.83 -12.83 4.32
N ALA A 208 13.39 -13.92 3.77
CA ALA A 208 13.89 -15.03 4.55
C ALA A 208 15.08 -14.62 5.43
N ALA A 209 15.89 -13.64 4.99
CA ALA A 209 17.01 -13.09 5.75
C ALA A 209 16.60 -12.00 6.77
N LEU A 210 15.33 -11.62 6.84
CA LEU A 210 14.84 -10.55 7.71
C LEU A 210 14.11 -11.09 8.94
N THR A 211 14.22 -10.40 10.08
CA THR A 211 13.29 -10.61 11.20
C THR A 211 11.86 -10.21 10.84
N SER A 212 10.87 -10.76 11.55
CA SER A 212 9.45 -10.40 11.36
C SER A 212 9.20 -8.89 11.59
N LYS A 213 9.88 -8.30 12.57
CA LYS A 213 9.85 -6.87 12.88
C LYS A 213 10.34 -6.02 11.70
N ASN A 214 11.48 -6.37 11.11
CA ASN A 214 12.03 -5.64 9.97
C ASN A 214 11.16 -5.79 8.71
N ARG A 215 10.59 -6.97 8.47
CA ARG A 215 9.57 -7.14 7.41
C ARG A 215 8.38 -6.23 7.60
N ASN A 216 7.84 -6.16 8.82
CA ASN A 216 6.69 -5.31 9.14
C ASN A 216 7.03 -3.82 9.03
N LYS A 217 8.24 -3.41 9.41
CA LYS A 217 8.74 -2.04 9.25
C LYS A 217 8.77 -1.61 7.79
N ILE A 218 9.35 -2.44 6.92
CA ILE A 218 9.39 -2.21 5.46
C ILE A 218 7.97 -2.14 4.91
N ASN A 219 7.13 -3.15 5.16
CA ASN A 219 5.74 -3.17 4.68
C ASN A 219 4.96 -1.94 5.13
N THR A 220 5.12 -1.53 6.39
CA THR A 220 4.43 -0.34 6.91
C THR A 220 4.89 0.91 6.17
N LYS A 221 6.20 1.05 5.90
CA LYS A 221 6.72 2.25 5.24
C LYS A 221 6.34 2.33 3.77
N CYS A 222 6.36 1.20 3.05
CA CYS A 222 5.98 1.15 1.63
C CYS A 222 4.47 1.37 1.43
N TYR A 223 3.63 0.68 2.21
CA TYR A 223 2.21 0.55 1.85
C TYR A 223 1.28 1.40 2.69
N LYS A 224 1.74 1.92 3.84
CA LYS A 224 0.90 2.66 4.77
C LYS A 224 1.38 4.09 4.93
N THR A 225 0.43 5.00 5.14
CA THR A 225 0.70 6.37 5.57
C THR A 225 1.53 6.35 6.86
N ASP A 226 2.29 7.41 7.07
CA ASP A 226 2.89 7.66 8.36
C ASP A 226 1.81 7.90 9.42
N ARG A 227 2.18 7.64 10.68
CA ARG A 227 1.29 7.83 11.82
C ARG A 227 1.58 9.18 12.43
N SER A 228 0.58 10.04 12.46
CA SER A 228 0.55 11.31 13.18
C SER A 228 -0.72 11.32 14.01
N GLN A 229 -0.60 11.35 15.34
CA GLN A 229 -1.77 11.34 16.24
C GLN A 229 -1.99 12.68 16.95
N THR A 230 -1.10 13.65 16.73
CA THR A 230 -1.13 14.96 17.34
C THR A 230 -1.03 16.03 16.26
N GLY A 231 -1.48 17.25 16.58
CA GLY A 231 -1.56 18.35 15.63
C GLY A 231 -2.80 18.29 14.72
N GLU A 232 -2.88 19.23 13.78
CA GLU A 232 -4.04 19.44 12.92
C GLU A 232 -4.12 18.45 11.74
N VAL A 233 -3.00 17.78 11.46
CA VAL A 233 -2.85 16.77 10.41
C VAL A 233 -2.55 15.43 11.08
N GLN A 234 -3.62 14.69 11.35
CA GLN A 234 -3.61 13.35 11.92
C GLN A 234 -3.80 12.30 10.82
N THR A 235 -2.96 11.27 10.87
CA THR A 235 -3.01 10.14 9.96
C THR A 235 -2.73 8.86 10.72
N ASN A 236 -3.36 7.76 10.32
CA ASN A 236 -3.11 6.49 10.98
C ASN A 236 -3.06 5.33 10.01
N ARG A 237 -1.84 5.05 9.54
CA ARG A 237 -1.43 3.79 8.91
C ARG A 237 -2.44 3.28 7.86
N ALA A 238 -3.07 4.20 7.13
CA ALA A 238 -4.00 3.89 6.06
C ALA A 238 -3.23 3.42 4.83
N LYS A 239 -3.86 2.63 3.96
CA LYS A 239 -3.24 2.27 2.68
C LYS A 239 -3.07 3.52 1.82
N ARG A 240 -1.85 3.77 1.33
CA ARG A 240 -1.52 5.01 0.61
C ARG A 240 -2.39 5.24 -0.62
N TRP A 241 -2.74 4.18 -1.34
CA TRP A 241 -3.57 4.26 -2.56
C TRP A 241 -5.07 4.41 -2.28
N GLU A 242 -5.48 4.34 -1.01
CA GLU A 242 -6.88 4.55 -0.59
C GLU A 242 -7.08 5.90 0.10
N CYS A 243 -5.98 6.62 0.38
CA CYS A 243 -6.02 8.03 0.68
C CYS A 243 -6.52 8.82 -0.53
N ILE A 244 -7.19 9.93 -0.26
CA ILE A 244 -7.59 10.90 -1.26
C ILE A 244 -6.35 11.39 -2.04
N ALA A 245 -6.44 11.52 -3.36
CA ALA A 245 -5.26 11.76 -4.20
C ALA A 245 -4.56 13.10 -3.93
N MET A 246 -5.29 14.08 -3.37
CA MET A 246 -4.73 15.36 -2.93
C MET A 246 -3.94 15.30 -1.62
N ASP A 247 -4.01 14.18 -0.88
CA ASP A 247 -3.25 14.01 0.35
C ASP A 247 -1.76 13.81 0.02
N PHE A 248 -0.88 14.55 0.68
CA PHE A 248 0.57 14.42 0.48
C PHE A 248 1.11 13.02 0.77
N GLN A 249 0.36 12.18 1.50
CA GLN A 249 0.72 10.79 1.78
C GLN A 249 0.21 9.79 0.75
N HIS A 250 -0.63 10.24 -0.20
CA HIS A 250 -1.12 9.41 -1.28
C HIS A 250 0.04 8.87 -2.12
N ALA A 251 -0.10 7.61 -2.52
CA ALA A 251 0.77 6.96 -3.47
C ALA A 251 -0.02 5.80 -4.10
N THR A 252 0.10 5.62 -5.41
CA THR A 252 -0.43 4.45 -6.11
C THR A 252 0.26 3.17 -5.64
N ILE A 253 -0.35 2.01 -5.91
CA ILE A 253 0.25 0.72 -5.56
C ILE A 253 1.60 0.50 -6.28
N GLU A 254 1.73 1.00 -7.51
CA GLU A 254 2.98 0.91 -8.29
C GLU A 254 4.10 1.75 -7.67
N GLU A 255 3.77 2.96 -7.20
CA GLU A 255 4.74 3.77 -6.45
C GLU A 255 5.17 3.07 -5.15
N CYS A 256 4.23 2.43 -4.45
CA CYS A 256 4.54 1.61 -3.27
C CYS A 256 5.46 0.42 -3.60
N TRP A 257 5.25 -0.24 -4.75
CA TRP A 257 6.13 -1.30 -5.25
C TRP A 257 7.53 -0.78 -5.57
N SER A 258 7.62 0.37 -6.23
CA SER A 258 8.90 1.04 -6.52
C SER A 258 9.68 1.34 -5.24
N VAL A 259 8.99 1.80 -4.19
CA VAL A 259 9.58 2.00 -2.86
C VAL A 259 10.06 0.68 -2.25
N GLU A 260 9.24 -0.37 -2.24
CA GLU A 260 9.67 -1.66 -1.70
C GLU A 260 10.88 -2.21 -2.46
N ARG A 261 10.87 -2.14 -3.79
CA ARG A 261 11.99 -2.58 -4.63
C ARG A 261 13.26 -1.84 -4.26
N LYS A 262 13.21 -0.50 -4.13
CA LYS A 262 14.36 0.30 -3.69
C LYS A 262 14.89 -0.17 -2.34
N LEU A 263 14.01 -0.30 -1.35
CA LEU A 263 14.41 -0.66 0.01
C LEU A 263 15.01 -2.06 0.10
N LEU A 264 14.43 -3.04 -0.60
CA LEU A 264 14.95 -4.41 -0.64
C LEU A 264 16.27 -4.50 -1.43
N SER A 265 16.37 -3.75 -2.54
CA SER A 265 17.61 -3.66 -3.32
C SER A 265 18.74 -3.07 -2.50
N ASP A 266 18.48 -1.97 -1.80
CA ASP A 266 19.47 -1.33 -0.94
C ASP A 266 19.95 -2.25 0.19
N LEU A 267 19.03 -2.96 0.85
CA LEU A 267 19.34 -3.89 1.94
C LEU A 267 20.30 -5.00 1.50
N ALA A 268 20.09 -5.55 0.30
CA ALA A 268 20.99 -6.56 -0.26
C ALA A 268 22.41 -6.03 -0.57
N HIS A 269 22.59 -4.71 -0.52
CA HIS A 269 23.86 -4.01 -0.73
C HIS A 269 24.39 -3.33 0.54
N PHE A 270 23.81 -3.59 1.71
CA PHE A 270 24.43 -3.23 2.99
C PHE A 270 25.71 -4.04 3.20
N THR A 271 26.64 -3.49 4.00
CA THR A 271 27.77 -4.28 4.50
C THR A 271 27.25 -5.46 5.32
N ASN A 272 27.99 -6.57 5.28
CA ASN A 272 27.64 -7.79 6.03
C ASN A 272 26.27 -8.43 5.67
N PHE A 273 25.66 -8.06 4.54
CA PHE A 273 24.57 -8.86 3.96
C PHE A 273 25.10 -10.23 3.51
N SER A 274 24.29 -11.28 3.66
CA SER A 274 24.68 -12.65 3.30
C SER A 274 25.15 -12.75 1.85
N GLN A 275 26.41 -13.14 1.65
CA GLN A 275 26.99 -13.31 0.30
C GLN A 275 26.29 -14.42 -0.48
N GLU A 276 25.91 -15.51 0.19
CA GLU A 276 25.14 -16.59 -0.42
C GLU A 276 23.80 -16.08 -0.95
N THR A 277 23.06 -15.31 -0.13
CA THR A 277 21.77 -14.74 -0.52
C THR A 277 21.95 -13.75 -1.67
N LYS A 278 23.01 -12.93 -1.64
CA LYS A 278 23.34 -11.98 -2.70
C LYS A 278 23.67 -12.68 -4.03
N LEU A 279 24.49 -13.73 -3.98
CA LEU A 279 24.83 -14.54 -5.16
C LEU A 279 23.59 -15.20 -5.76
N ARG A 280 22.69 -15.72 -4.93
CA ARG A 280 21.40 -16.24 -5.39
C ARG A 280 20.61 -15.17 -6.14
N LEU A 281 20.50 -13.95 -5.60
CA LEU A 281 19.77 -12.85 -6.24
C LEU A 281 20.42 -12.42 -7.56
N ILE A 282 21.76 -12.44 -7.67
CA ILE A 282 22.48 -12.16 -8.91
C ILE A 282 22.22 -13.28 -9.95
N ASN A 283 22.28 -14.54 -9.54
CA ASN A 283 22.05 -15.69 -10.44
C ASN A 283 20.62 -15.73 -10.99
N GLU A 284 19.65 -15.25 -10.23
CA GLU A 284 18.25 -15.08 -10.67
C GLU A 284 18.06 -13.83 -11.57
N GLY A 285 19.12 -13.07 -11.85
CA GLY A 285 19.06 -11.85 -12.67
C GLY A 285 18.37 -10.67 -11.99
N LEU A 286 18.16 -10.72 -10.67
CA LEU A 286 17.46 -9.68 -9.91
C LEU A 286 18.36 -8.48 -9.58
N PHE A 287 19.67 -8.69 -9.54
CA PHE A 287 20.66 -7.65 -9.28
C PHE A 287 21.79 -7.65 -10.28
N GLY A 288 22.31 -6.46 -10.58
CA GLY A 288 23.61 -6.27 -11.20
C GLY A 288 24.68 -5.93 -10.17
N ALA A 289 25.87 -5.54 -10.65
CA ALA A 289 26.88 -4.96 -9.79
C ALA A 289 26.40 -3.58 -9.29
N GLN A 290 26.25 -3.43 -7.97
CA GLN A 290 25.92 -2.16 -7.32
C GLN A 290 26.90 -1.92 -6.15
N HIS A 291 27.22 -0.65 -5.94
CA HIS A 291 28.05 -0.21 -4.81
C HIS A 291 27.37 -0.49 -3.47
N ILE A 292 28.17 -0.54 -2.41
CA ILE A 292 27.68 -0.62 -1.03
C ILE A 292 26.73 0.55 -0.76
N THR A 293 25.56 0.26 -0.20
CA THR A 293 24.59 1.29 0.17
C THR A 293 25.15 2.14 1.32
N LYS A 294 25.04 3.46 1.18
CA LYS A 294 25.48 4.43 2.18
C LYS A 294 24.32 5.29 2.65
N CYS A 295 24.41 5.79 3.87
CA CYS A 295 23.52 6.86 4.33
C CYS A 295 23.69 8.08 3.42
N PRO A 296 22.62 8.65 2.84
CA PRO A 296 22.76 9.82 1.95
C PRO A 296 23.23 11.09 2.68
N ILE A 297 23.11 11.11 4.01
CA ILE A 297 23.48 12.25 4.87
C ILE A 297 24.90 12.09 5.41
N THR A 298 25.19 10.98 6.13
CA THR A 298 26.50 10.76 6.75
C THR A 298 27.54 10.17 5.79
N LEU A 299 27.10 9.63 4.65
CA LEU A 299 27.92 8.92 3.65
C LEU A 299 28.59 7.63 4.17
N GLU A 300 28.26 7.22 5.39
CA GLU A 300 28.75 5.98 5.97
C GLU A 300 28.06 4.76 5.34
N PRO A 301 28.80 3.66 5.11
CA PRO A 301 28.21 2.38 4.74
C PRO A 301 27.16 1.93 5.75
N LEU A 302 26.01 1.47 5.25
CA LEU A 302 24.96 0.90 6.10
C LEU A 302 25.21 -0.58 6.34
N ASP A 303 25.02 -1.03 7.57
CA ASP A 303 25.35 -2.39 8.00
C ASP A 303 24.12 -3.26 8.24
N PHE A 304 24.12 -4.46 7.64
CA PHE A 304 22.99 -5.37 7.72
C PHE A 304 22.85 -6.02 9.09
N ILE A 305 23.96 -6.34 9.77
CA ILE A 305 23.91 -6.94 11.11
C ILE A 305 23.32 -5.92 12.08
N GLN A 306 23.79 -4.67 12.05
CA GLN A 306 23.20 -3.58 12.84
C GLN A 306 21.73 -3.35 12.50
N PHE A 307 21.34 -3.48 11.22
CA PHE A 307 19.94 -3.36 10.81
C PHE A 307 19.06 -4.47 11.42
N GLN A 308 19.59 -5.69 11.56
CA GLN A 308 18.87 -6.81 12.20
C GLN A 308 18.79 -6.71 13.71
N GLN A 309 19.67 -5.94 14.35
CA GLN A 309 19.66 -5.77 15.80
C GLN A 309 18.39 -5.06 16.27
N ASP A 310 17.93 -5.48 17.45
CA ASP A 310 16.82 -4.79 18.08
C ASP A 310 17.25 -3.41 18.55
N ALA A 311 16.38 -2.44 18.28
CA ALA A 311 16.48 -1.09 18.81
C ALA A 311 16.69 -1.09 20.33
N GLU A 312 17.85 -0.63 20.80
CA GLU A 312 18.02 -0.24 22.19
C GLU A 312 17.08 0.94 22.48
N HIS A 313 16.29 0.85 23.57
CA HIS A 313 15.32 1.86 23.98
C HIS A 313 14.22 2.21 22.95
N GLY A 314 13.97 1.37 21.95
CA GLY A 314 12.89 1.56 20.99
C GLY A 314 13.24 2.46 19.78
N GLU A 315 14.47 2.97 19.68
CA GLU A 315 14.96 3.70 18.51
C GLU A 315 15.74 2.77 17.57
N SER A 316 15.25 2.60 16.33
CA SER A 316 15.98 1.83 15.33
C SER A 316 17.18 2.62 14.80
N CYS A 317 18.35 1.97 14.70
CA CYS A 317 19.56 2.57 14.13
C CYS A 317 19.42 3.03 12.67
N PHE A 318 18.35 2.61 12.00
CA PHE A 318 18.06 2.96 10.61
C PHE A 318 16.62 3.46 10.48
N GLN A 319 16.40 4.44 9.63
CA GLN A 319 15.08 4.95 9.27
C GLN A 319 14.90 4.89 7.76
N VAL A 320 13.63 4.91 7.34
CA VAL A 320 13.27 5.10 5.94
C VAL A 320 12.80 6.54 5.84
N GLY A 321 13.56 7.36 5.11
CA GLY A 321 13.27 8.77 4.92
C GLY A 321 13.10 9.12 3.44
N HIS A 322 12.51 10.28 3.20
CA HIS A 322 12.35 10.85 1.86
C HIS A 322 13.47 11.86 1.59
N MET A 323 14.05 11.83 0.39
CA MET A 323 15.12 12.78 0.02
C MET A 323 14.58 14.18 -0.23
N ASN A 324 13.38 14.26 -0.80
CA ASN A 324 12.50 15.42 -0.82
C ASN A 324 11.26 15.11 0.03
N PRO A 325 11.02 15.84 1.14
CA PRO A 325 9.88 15.60 2.02
C PRO A 325 8.53 15.64 1.31
N LEU A 326 7.60 14.76 1.72
CA LEU A 326 6.26 14.68 1.09
C LEU A 326 5.47 15.99 1.22
N LYS A 327 5.54 16.65 2.38
CA LYS A 327 4.87 17.95 2.61
C LYS A 327 5.43 19.08 1.75
N ALA A 328 6.66 18.94 1.25
CA ALA A 328 7.32 19.89 0.36
C ALA A 328 7.10 19.54 -1.14
N GLY A 329 6.16 18.64 -1.45
CA GLY A 329 5.86 18.22 -2.82
C GLY A 329 6.67 17.02 -3.31
N GLY A 330 7.46 16.38 -2.45
CA GLY A 330 8.09 15.10 -2.74
C GLY A 330 7.06 13.98 -2.95
N ARG A 331 7.42 12.97 -3.74
CA ARG A 331 6.55 11.80 -4.01
C ARG A 331 7.02 10.56 -3.28
N HIS A 332 6.12 9.64 -2.95
CA HIS A 332 6.48 8.36 -2.33
C HIS A 332 6.87 7.33 -3.39
N VAL A 333 8.05 7.50 -3.99
CA VAL A 333 8.58 6.64 -5.06
C VAL A 333 9.97 6.15 -4.75
N GLY A 334 10.40 5.04 -5.36
CA GLY A 334 11.73 4.44 -5.14
C GLY A 334 12.89 5.46 -5.23
N PRO A 335 12.95 6.33 -6.26
CA PRO A 335 14.00 7.34 -6.37
C PRO A 335 14.03 8.39 -5.25
N ASN A 336 12.91 8.62 -4.54
CA ASN A 336 12.81 9.60 -3.46
C ASN A 336 12.95 8.96 -2.06
N ILE A 337 13.25 7.67 -1.97
CA ILE A 337 13.36 6.94 -0.71
C ILE A 337 14.80 6.46 -0.49
N ALA A 338 15.26 6.56 0.75
CA ALA A 338 16.52 5.97 1.17
C ALA A 338 16.44 5.40 2.60
N TRP A 339 17.35 4.46 2.86
CA TRP A 339 17.74 4.14 4.22
C TRP A 339 18.66 5.22 4.79
N ILE A 340 18.36 5.68 5.99
CA ILE A 340 19.08 6.75 6.68
C ILE A 340 19.53 6.22 8.04
N SER A 341 20.80 6.44 8.41
CA SER A 341 21.29 6.12 9.77
C SER A 341 20.58 6.99 10.82
N ALA A 342 20.64 6.58 12.09
CA ALA A 342 20.07 7.36 13.19
C ALA A 342 20.64 8.80 13.22
N ASP A 343 21.95 8.96 13.07
CA ASP A 343 22.58 10.28 13.02
C ASP A 343 22.21 11.04 11.75
N GLY A 344 22.15 10.36 10.60
CA GLY A 344 21.68 10.99 9.37
C GLY A 344 20.26 11.54 9.51
N ASN A 345 19.37 10.81 10.20
CA ASN A 345 17.99 11.25 10.42
C ASN A 345 17.92 12.44 11.39
N ARG A 346 18.74 12.43 12.46
CA ARG A 346 18.85 13.56 13.40
C ARG A 346 19.38 14.82 12.71
N ILE A 347 20.37 14.67 11.83
CA ILE A 347 20.98 15.77 11.07
C ILE A 347 20.01 16.33 10.03
N GLN A 348 19.30 15.47 9.30
CA GLN A 348 18.39 15.90 8.24
C GLN A 348 17.20 16.70 8.81
N GLY A 349 16.57 16.22 9.88
CA GLY A 349 15.39 16.86 10.44
C GLY A 349 14.25 16.98 9.40
N ASP A 350 13.82 18.20 9.13
CA ASP A 350 12.78 18.55 8.15
C ASP A 350 13.33 19.07 6.81
N LEU A 351 14.66 19.15 6.67
CA LEU A 351 15.32 19.63 5.46
C LEU A 351 15.31 18.57 4.34
N ASP A 352 15.29 19.04 3.10
CA ASP A 352 15.68 18.20 1.97
C ASP A 352 17.20 17.94 1.97
N LEU A 353 17.64 17.03 1.10
CA LEU A 353 19.05 16.62 1.03
C LEU A 353 20.00 17.76 0.65
N ASP A 354 19.58 18.68 -0.21
CA ASP A 354 20.44 19.77 -0.69
C ASP A 354 20.57 20.88 0.35
N ALA A 355 19.47 21.23 1.02
CA ALA A 355 19.45 22.12 2.17
C ALA A 355 20.28 21.55 3.33
N THR A 356 20.17 20.24 3.60
CA THR A 356 21.00 19.57 4.62
C THR A 356 22.49 19.69 4.29
N ARG A 357 22.88 19.45 3.04
CA ARG A 357 24.27 19.57 2.58
C ARG A 357 24.80 21.00 2.65
N ALA A 358 23.98 21.97 2.25
CA ALA A 358 24.32 23.39 2.31
C ALA A 358 24.55 23.83 3.77
N LEU A 359 23.69 23.38 4.70
CA LEU A 359 23.84 23.66 6.13
C LEU A 359 25.16 23.10 6.68
N ILE A 360 25.46 21.83 6.40
CA ILE A 360 26.70 21.18 6.86
C ILE A 360 27.94 21.92 6.33
N ARG A 361 27.97 22.26 5.04
CA ARG A 361 29.09 23.01 4.43
C ARG A 361 29.26 24.39 5.07
N GLY A 362 28.18 25.14 5.22
CA GLY A 362 28.24 26.47 5.83
C GLY A 362 28.68 26.44 7.30
N ILE A 363 28.32 25.39 8.06
CA ILE A 363 28.82 25.19 9.42
C ILE A 363 30.34 24.94 9.38
N ALA A 364 30.82 24.05 8.51
CA ALA A 364 32.23 23.73 8.40
C ALA A 364 33.08 24.95 7.98
N GLU A 365 32.59 25.77 7.05
CA GLU A 365 33.22 27.02 6.63
C GLU A 365 33.40 27.98 7.81
N ARG A 366 32.32 28.26 8.56
CA ARG A 366 32.39 29.13 9.76
C ARG A 366 33.28 28.58 10.86
N MET A 367 33.35 27.25 11.02
CA MET A 367 34.26 26.63 11.98
C MET A 367 35.73 26.83 11.59
N ASN A 368 36.04 26.78 10.29
CA ASN A 368 37.40 27.05 9.80
C ASN A 368 37.80 28.53 9.94
N GLU A 369 36.84 29.46 9.91
CA GLU A 369 37.07 30.88 10.19
C GLU A 369 37.39 31.15 11.67
N LEU A 370 36.93 30.29 12.59
CA LEU A 370 37.22 30.41 14.03
C LEU A 370 38.61 29.91 14.44
N THR A 371 39.26 29.10 13.58
CA THR A 371 40.59 28.53 13.82
C THR A 371 41.73 29.33 13.17
N LEU A 372 41.42 30.47 12.55
CA LEU A 372 42.35 31.54 12.16
C LEU A 372 42.29 32.67 13.20
#